data_AF-A0AA37VAI6-F1
#
_entry.id   AF-A0AA37VAI6-F1
#
_cell.length_a   1.000
_cell.length_b   1.000
_cell.length_c   1.000
_cell.angle_alpha   90.00
_cell.angle_beta   90.00
_cell.angle_gamma   90.00
#
_symmetry.space_group_name_H-M   'P 1'
#
loop_
_entity.id
_entity.type
_entity.pdbx_description
1 polymer ?
#
loop_
_entity_poly.entity_id
_entity_poly.type
_entity_poly.pdbx_seq_one_letter_code
_entity_poly.pdbx_strand_id
1 'polypeptide(L)'
;MMWNRAELKMRGNMAFKKNYVSAVVVALLMGIFGTVSGESSARRVSENSDIYSGNLFNVGMITGLLAGIATVVILIVLVAKVFVGNLLKMGGYRFFILNQTAQPGIGTLLDGFRSGHYVNIVLTMFLRDLFTTLWSLLLVVPGIVKHYEYLMVPYIIAENPAMDYKEAFQISKQMMDGEKMEAFIMDLSFLGWYLLSAVTCGLLAIFYVNPYVQASFAEMYTFNKQKAYQDGYIR
;
A
#
# COMPACT_ATOMS: atom_id res chain seq x y z
N MET A 1 16.37 61.97 -27.59
CA MET A 1 16.91 61.42 -26.33
C MET A 1 16.83 59.90 -26.44
N MET A 2 17.97 59.19 -26.44
CA MET A 2 17.99 57.72 -26.55
C MET A 2 18.05 57.12 -25.15
N TRP A 3 17.09 56.26 -24.83
CA TRP A 3 17.01 55.51 -23.58
C TRP A 3 18.24 54.60 -23.37
N ASN A 4 18.87 54.69 -22.21
CA ASN A 4 20.06 53.91 -21.85
C ASN A 4 19.67 52.60 -21.15
N ARG A 5 19.98 51.46 -21.77
CA ARG A 5 19.62 50.11 -21.29
C ARG A 5 20.20 49.80 -19.91
N ALA A 6 21.40 50.29 -19.61
CA ALA A 6 22.06 50.04 -18.34
C ALA A 6 21.31 50.74 -17.18
N GLU A 7 20.88 51.98 -17.43
CA GLU A 7 20.14 52.77 -16.47
C GLU A 7 18.76 52.17 -16.16
N LEU A 8 18.06 51.67 -17.18
CA LEU A 8 16.77 50.99 -17.03
C LEU A 8 16.87 49.70 -16.24
N LYS A 9 17.88 48.87 -16.51
CA LYS A 9 18.11 47.62 -15.77
C LYS A 9 18.47 47.89 -14.30
N MET A 10 19.28 48.91 -14.05
CA MET A 10 19.65 49.31 -12.70
C MET A 10 18.44 49.82 -11.91
N ARG A 11 17.62 50.70 -12.50
CA ARG A 11 16.37 51.20 -11.89
C ARG A 11 15.37 50.07 -11.66
N GLY A 12 15.22 49.15 -12.60
CA GLY A 12 14.36 47.96 -12.47
C GLY A 12 14.79 47.03 -11.33
N ASN A 13 16.09 46.77 -11.19
CA ASN A 13 16.61 45.93 -10.10
C ASN A 13 16.41 46.57 -8.72
N MET A 14 16.56 47.89 -8.61
CA MET A 14 16.26 48.61 -7.37
C MET A 14 14.77 48.53 -6.99
N ALA A 15 13.87 48.66 -7.96
CA ALA A 15 12.43 48.51 -7.73
C ALA A 15 12.03 47.08 -7.34
N PHE A 16 12.62 46.07 -7.98
CA PHE A 16 12.39 44.65 -7.69
C PHE A 16 12.79 44.29 -6.26
N LYS A 17 13.97 44.73 -5.80
CA LYS A 17 14.46 44.41 -4.45
C LYS A 17 13.67 45.08 -3.33
N LYS A 18 13.01 46.21 -3.60
CA LYS A 18 12.23 46.97 -2.60
C LYS A 18 10.99 46.20 -2.11
N ASN A 19 10.35 45.41 -2.99
CA ASN A 19 9.23 44.55 -2.62
C ASN A 19 9.35 43.19 -3.32
N TYR A 20 10.44 42.50 -3.00
CA TYR A 20 10.86 41.26 -3.65
C TYR A 20 9.78 40.17 -3.62
N VAL A 21 9.21 39.89 -2.45
CA VAL A 21 8.24 38.79 -2.28
C VAL A 21 6.98 39.02 -3.11
N SER A 22 6.42 40.23 -3.07
CA SER A 22 5.22 40.56 -3.85
C SER A 22 5.50 40.55 -5.35
N ALA A 23 6.68 41.00 -5.79
CA ALA A 23 7.06 40.99 -7.20
C ALA A 23 7.25 39.57 -7.75
N VAL A 24 7.81 38.65 -6.95
CA VAL A 24 7.96 37.23 -7.33
C VAL A 24 6.59 36.55 -7.41
N VAL A 25 5.70 36.77 -6.43
CA VAL A 25 4.35 36.21 -6.45
C VAL A 25 3.56 36.73 -7.65
N VAL A 26 3.60 38.03 -7.93
CA VAL A 26 2.90 38.62 -9.10
C VAL A 26 3.49 38.13 -10.42
N ALA A 27 4.81 38.00 -10.54
CA ALA A 27 5.45 37.45 -11.73
C ALA A 27 5.10 35.96 -11.96
N LEU A 28 4.99 35.19 -10.88
CA LEU A 28 4.62 33.79 -10.91
C LEU A 28 3.13 33.63 -11.26
N LEU A 29 2.26 34.49 -10.72
CA LEU A 29 0.85 34.56 -11.10
C LEU A 29 0.66 35.03 -12.55
N MET A 30 1.45 35.99 -13.02
CA MET A 30 1.46 36.38 -14.44
C MET A 30 1.99 35.25 -15.33
N GLY A 31 2.91 34.41 -14.85
CA GLY A 31 3.34 33.20 -15.56
C GLY A 31 2.24 32.13 -15.64
N ILE A 32 1.47 31.96 -14.56
CA ILE A 32 0.40 30.96 -14.47
C ILE A 32 -0.87 31.41 -15.21
N PHE A 33 -1.34 32.65 -15.01
CA PHE A 33 -2.57 33.19 -15.62
C PHE A 33 -2.33 33.87 -16.97
N GLY A 34 -1.12 34.36 -17.25
CA GLY A 34 -0.79 35.02 -18.52
C GLY A 34 -0.72 34.08 -19.73
N THR A 35 -0.98 32.78 -19.55
CA THR A 35 -1.09 31.82 -20.64
C THR A 35 -2.45 31.13 -20.77
N VAL A 36 -3.43 31.39 -19.89
CA VAL A 36 -4.81 30.88 -20.05
C VAL A 36 -5.84 31.86 -19.48
N SER A 37 -6.29 32.80 -20.30
CA SER A 37 -7.67 33.33 -20.26
C SER A 37 -7.99 34.06 -21.55
N GLY A 38 -8.89 33.48 -22.34
CA GLY A 38 -9.49 34.15 -23.48
C GLY A 38 -10.34 35.33 -23.02
N GLU A 39 -10.12 36.49 -23.62
CA GLU A 39 -11.14 37.54 -23.73
C GLU A 39 -11.35 37.88 -25.20
N SER A 40 -12.61 37.76 -25.60
CA SER A 40 -13.10 38.06 -26.94
C SER A 40 -13.12 39.58 -27.14
N SER A 41 -12.50 40.07 -28.20
CA SER A 41 -12.72 41.43 -28.71
C SER A 41 -12.66 41.40 -30.22
N ALA A 42 -13.84 41.57 -30.83
CA ALA A 42 -14.00 41.66 -32.27
C ALA A 42 -13.21 42.85 -32.84
N ARG A 43 -12.25 42.57 -33.73
CA ARG A 43 -11.98 43.34 -34.97
C ARG A 43 -10.80 42.74 -35.75
N ARG A 44 -11.17 42.16 -36.91
CA ARG A 44 -10.45 42.09 -38.19
C ARG A 44 -8.93 41.86 -38.17
N VAL A 45 -8.52 40.71 -38.72
CA VAL A 45 -7.34 40.43 -39.59
C VAL A 45 -7.21 38.89 -39.58
N SER A 46 -7.77 38.21 -40.59
CA SER A 46 -7.04 37.71 -41.77
C SER A 46 -6.47 36.30 -41.54
N GLU A 47 -7.16 35.32 -42.13
CA GLU A 47 -6.69 34.00 -42.60
C GLU A 47 -5.34 33.49 -42.06
N ASN A 48 -5.34 32.67 -40.99
CA ASN A 48 -4.49 31.47 -40.84
C ASN A 48 -4.66 30.65 -39.53
N SER A 49 -5.71 30.86 -38.73
CA SER A 49 -5.81 30.29 -37.37
C SER A 49 -6.39 28.86 -37.27
N ASP A 50 -6.93 28.29 -38.35
CA ASP A 50 -7.73 27.06 -38.26
C ASP A 50 -6.88 25.77 -38.16
N ILE A 51 -5.58 25.83 -38.47
CA ILE A 51 -4.68 24.66 -38.47
C ILE A 51 -4.09 24.37 -37.08
N TYR A 52 -4.01 25.35 -36.18
CA TYR A 52 -3.42 25.17 -34.84
C TYR A 52 -4.47 24.98 -33.73
N SER A 53 -5.66 25.56 -33.87
CA SER A 53 -6.76 25.39 -32.91
C SER A 53 -7.30 23.95 -32.93
N GLY A 54 -7.52 23.36 -34.12
CA GLY A 54 -7.99 21.98 -34.25
C GLY A 54 -7.00 20.92 -33.74
N ASN A 55 -5.69 21.22 -33.80
CA ASN A 55 -4.63 20.33 -33.33
C ASN A 55 -4.44 20.38 -31.81
N LEU A 56 -4.62 21.53 -31.15
CA LEU A 56 -4.47 21.63 -29.69
C LEU A 56 -5.65 20.96 -28.95
N PHE A 57 -6.88 21.09 -29.47
CA PHE A 57 -8.03 20.34 -28.96
C PHE A 57 -7.88 18.83 -29.17
N ASN A 58 -7.39 18.38 -30.34
CA ASN A 58 -7.11 16.96 -30.59
C ASN A 58 -5.99 16.42 -29.69
N VAL A 59 -4.86 17.13 -29.55
CA VAL A 59 -3.73 16.71 -28.70
C VAL A 59 -4.11 16.73 -27.22
N GLY A 60 -4.88 17.72 -26.76
CA GLY A 60 -5.43 17.79 -25.40
C GLY A 60 -6.41 16.65 -25.08
N MET A 61 -7.30 16.30 -26.02
CA MET A 61 -8.20 15.15 -25.87
C MET A 61 -7.44 13.81 -25.89
N ILE A 62 -6.46 13.64 -26.78
CA ILE A 62 -5.64 12.42 -26.88
C ILE A 62 -4.78 12.25 -25.62
N THR A 63 -4.14 13.31 -25.12
CA THR A 63 -3.33 13.27 -23.90
C THR A 63 -4.18 13.06 -22.64
N GLY A 64 -5.35 13.69 -22.55
CA GLY A 64 -6.32 13.47 -21.46
C GLY A 64 -6.85 12.03 -21.45
N LEU A 65 -7.15 11.46 -22.61
CA LEU A 65 -7.55 10.06 -22.77
C LEU A 65 -6.43 9.10 -22.32
N LEU A 66 -5.19 9.35 -22.75
CA LEU A 66 -4.00 8.57 -22.35
C LEU A 66 -3.74 8.64 -20.84
N ALA A 67 -3.87 9.82 -20.22
CA ALA A 67 -3.74 9.97 -18.77
C ALA A 67 -4.88 9.26 -18.02
N GLY A 68 -6.11 9.32 -18.56
CA GLY A 68 -7.25 8.55 -18.04
C GLY A 68 -7.02 7.05 -18.10
N ILE A 69 -6.57 6.54 -19.24
CA ILE A 69 -6.22 5.12 -19.42
C ILE A 69 -5.08 4.73 -18.46
N ALA A 70 -4.02 5.53 -18.36
CA ALA A 70 -2.92 5.26 -17.43
C ALA A 70 -3.40 5.20 -15.98
N THR A 71 -4.31 6.09 -15.58
CA THR A 71 -4.91 6.09 -14.24
C THR A 71 -5.73 4.82 -14.00
N VAL A 72 -6.55 4.41 -14.96
CA VAL A 72 -7.32 3.16 -14.89
C VAL A 72 -6.40 1.94 -14.82
N VAL A 73 -5.32 1.90 -15.61
CA VAL A 73 -4.33 0.81 -15.57
C VAL A 73 -3.63 0.75 -14.21
N ILE A 74 -3.26 1.90 -13.62
CA ILE A 74 -2.67 1.95 -12.28
C ILE A 74 -3.65 1.39 -11.24
N LEU A 75 -4.93 1.76 -11.32
CA LEU A 75 -5.96 1.23 -10.43
C LEU A 75 -6.13 -0.29 -10.59
N ILE A 76 -6.14 -0.80 -11.83
CA ILE A 76 -6.21 -2.25 -12.10
C ILE A 76 -4.99 -2.96 -11.51
N VAL A 77 -3.79 -2.42 -11.68
CA VAL A 77 -2.56 -3.00 -11.11
C VAL A 77 -2.58 -2.98 -9.58
N LEU A 78 -3.11 -1.92 -8.96
CA LEU A 78 -3.25 -1.84 -7.51
C LEU A 78 -4.23 -2.90 -6.99
N VAL A 79 -5.39 -3.04 -7.64
CA VAL A 79 -6.35 -4.09 -7.32
C VAL A 79 -5.69 -5.46 -7.49
N ALA A 80 -5.06 -5.73 -8.64
CA ALA A 80 -4.36 -6.99 -8.88
C ALA A 80 -3.28 -7.27 -7.81
N LYS A 81 -2.52 -6.26 -7.36
CA LYS A 81 -1.55 -6.39 -6.27
C LYS A 81 -2.18 -6.79 -4.94
N VAL A 82 -3.36 -6.27 -4.60
CA VAL A 82 -4.08 -6.67 -3.37
C VAL A 82 -4.51 -8.13 -3.47
N PHE A 83 -5.10 -8.53 -4.60
CA PHE A 83 -5.56 -9.91 -4.81
C PHE A 83 -4.40 -10.91 -4.85
N VAL A 84 -3.41 -10.68 -5.73
CA VAL A 84 -2.23 -11.53 -5.91
C VAL A 84 -1.36 -11.51 -4.64
N GLY A 85 -1.20 -10.34 -4.01
CA GLY A 85 -0.41 -10.19 -2.80
C GLY A 85 -0.99 -10.97 -1.62
N ASN A 86 -2.32 -10.98 -1.44
CA ASN A 86 -2.95 -11.79 -0.40
C ASN A 86 -2.78 -13.30 -0.66
N LEU A 87 -2.79 -13.73 -1.92
CA LEU A 87 -2.47 -15.12 -2.26
C LEU A 87 -1.02 -15.49 -1.97
N LEU A 88 -0.09 -14.63 -2.35
CA LEU A 88 1.33 -14.86 -2.09
C LEU A 88 1.65 -14.86 -0.60
N LYS A 89 0.99 -14.00 0.20
CA LYS A 89 1.10 -14.02 1.65
C LYS A 89 0.65 -15.38 2.21
N MET A 90 -0.50 -15.88 1.76
CA MET A 90 -0.98 -17.21 2.17
C MET A 90 0.04 -18.31 1.83
N GLY A 91 0.55 -18.33 0.60
CA GLY A 91 1.60 -19.28 0.19
C GLY A 91 2.88 -19.14 1.00
N GLY A 92 3.21 -17.92 1.44
CA GLY A 92 4.29 -17.65 2.39
C GLY A 92 4.06 -18.30 3.75
N TYR A 93 2.88 -18.13 4.33
CA TYR A 93 2.53 -18.80 5.60
C TYR A 93 2.60 -20.33 5.48
N ARG A 94 2.11 -20.90 4.36
CA ARG A 94 2.24 -22.33 4.06
C ARG A 94 3.70 -22.77 3.98
N PHE A 95 4.54 -21.97 3.32
CA PHE A 95 5.98 -22.20 3.25
C PHE A 95 6.61 -22.24 4.65
N PHE A 96 6.32 -21.27 5.52
CA PHE A 96 6.88 -21.24 6.87
C PHE A 96 6.41 -22.40 7.75
N ILE A 97 5.16 -22.85 7.61
CA ILE A 97 4.67 -24.08 8.29
C ILE A 97 5.44 -25.30 7.80
N LEU A 98 5.55 -25.48 6.47
CA LEU A 98 6.24 -26.63 5.89
C LEU A 98 7.75 -26.63 6.16
N ASN A 99 8.36 -25.45 6.29
CA ASN A 99 9.79 -25.30 6.56
C ASN A 99 10.20 -25.82 7.95
N GLN A 100 9.25 -26.10 8.85
CA GLN A 100 9.52 -26.72 10.15
C GLN A 100 9.79 -28.23 10.03
N THR A 101 9.17 -28.89 9.06
CA THR A 101 9.17 -30.36 8.94
C THR A 101 9.79 -30.87 7.63
N ALA A 102 9.91 -30.02 6.62
CA ALA A 102 10.46 -30.32 5.31
C ALA A 102 11.28 -29.15 4.77
N GLN A 103 11.94 -29.34 3.61
CA GLN A 103 12.57 -28.25 2.85
C GLN A 103 11.69 -27.87 1.65
N PRO A 104 10.63 -27.05 1.85
CA PRO A 104 9.76 -26.62 0.77
C PRO A 104 10.53 -25.76 -0.24
N GLY A 105 10.25 -25.94 -1.52
CA GLY A 105 10.77 -25.06 -2.56
C GLY A 105 9.98 -23.74 -2.64
N ILE A 106 10.55 -22.74 -3.33
CA ILE A 106 9.89 -21.44 -3.60
C ILE A 106 8.53 -21.61 -4.30
N GLY A 107 8.33 -22.72 -5.01
CA GLY A 107 7.06 -23.07 -5.66
C GLY A 107 5.86 -23.15 -4.71
N THR A 108 6.08 -23.36 -3.40
CA THR A 108 5.04 -23.39 -2.36
C THR A 108 4.31 -22.05 -2.23
N LEU A 109 4.97 -20.93 -2.58
CA LEU A 109 4.33 -19.61 -2.63
C LEU A 109 3.17 -19.57 -3.64
N LEU A 110 3.23 -20.42 -4.67
CA LEU A 110 2.21 -20.53 -5.70
C LEU A 110 1.12 -21.56 -5.34
N ASP A 111 1.23 -22.27 -4.22
CA ASP A 111 0.21 -23.23 -3.78
C ASP A 111 -1.13 -22.55 -3.50
N GLY A 112 -1.09 -21.29 -3.06
CA GLY A 112 -2.32 -20.49 -2.93
C GLY A 112 -3.08 -20.36 -4.24
N PHE A 113 -2.37 -20.31 -5.37
CA PHE A 113 -2.98 -20.40 -6.68
C PHE A 113 -3.41 -21.86 -6.96
N ARG A 114 -2.57 -22.86 -6.76
CA ARG A 114 -2.90 -24.25 -7.12
C ARG A 114 -4.05 -24.88 -6.31
N SER A 115 -4.41 -24.30 -5.16
CA SER A 115 -5.43 -24.81 -4.23
C SER A 115 -6.85 -24.93 -4.78
N GLY A 116 -7.18 -24.27 -5.89
CA GLY A 116 -8.54 -24.25 -6.47
C GLY A 116 -9.57 -23.41 -5.72
N HIS A 117 -9.25 -22.95 -4.49
CA HIS A 117 -10.15 -22.20 -3.60
C HIS A 117 -9.75 -20.72 -3.48
N TYR A 118 -9.29 -20.14 -4.59
CA TYR A 118 -8.76 -18.76 -4.68
C TYR A 118 -9.65 -17.73 -4.01
N VAL A 119 -10.95 -17.74 -4.34
CA VAL A 119 -11.91 -16.75 -3.86
C VAL A 119 -12.04 -16.80 -2.34
N ASN A 120 -12.08 -18.00 -1.77
CA ASN A 120 -12.20 -18.19 -0.33
C ASN A 120 -10.96 -17.68 0.43
N ILE A 121 -9.77 -17.95 -0.11
CA ILE A 121 -8.50 -17.47 0.46
C ILE A 121 -8.45 -15.94 0.44
N VAL A 122 -8.72 -15.31 -0.71
CA VAL A 122 -8.73 -13.84 -0.82
C VAL A 122 -9.76 -13.24 0.12
N LEU A 123 -10.98 -13.78 0.11
CA LEU A 123 -12.09 -13.28 0.91
C LEU A 123 -11.75 -13.37 2.40
N THR A 124 -11.20 -14.48 2.87
CA THR A 124 -10.85 -14.66 4.28
C THR A 124 -9.74 -13.70 4.71
N MET A 125 -8.69 -13.56 3.90
CA MET A 125 -7.59 -12.60 4.16
C MET A 125 -8.09 -11.16 4.14
N PHE A 126 -8.95 -10.82 3.17
CA PHE A 126 -9.54 -9.50 3.06
C PHE A 126 -10.45 -9.19 4.24
N LEU A 127 -11.31 -10.11 4.67
CA LEU A 127 -12.17 -9.94 5.84
C LEU A 127 -11.35 -9.79 7.13
N ARG A 128 -10.22 -10.50 7.25
CA ARG A 128 -9.30 -10.36 8.39
C ARG A 128 -8.75 -8.94 8.45
N ASP A 129 -8.22 -8.46 7.33
CA ASP A 129 -7.62 -7.13 7.26
C ASP A 129 -8.71 -6.05 7.45
N LEU A 130 -9.90 -6.24 6.87
CA LEU A 130 -11.05 -5.35 7.05
C LEU A 130 -11.51 -5.28 8.51
N PHE A 131 -11.69 -6.41 9.19
CA PHE A 131 -12.11 -6.40 10.58
C PHE A 131 -11.03 -5.85 11.50
N THR A 132 -9.77 -6.20 11.28
CA THR A 132 -8.65 -5.67 12.07
C THR A 132 -8.55 -4.16 11.91
N THR A 133 -8.66 -3.65 10.67
CA THR A 133 -8.62 -2.21 10.40
C THR A 133 -9.83 -1.48 10.98
N LEU A 134 -11.04 -2.05 10.88
CA LEU A 134 -12.25 -1.49 11.48
C LEU A 134 -12.11 -1.37 13.01
N TRP A 135 -11.60 -2.41 13.67
CA TRP A 135 -11.37 -2.38 15.12
C TRP A 135 -10.29 -1.37 15.50
N SER A 136 -9.17 -1.32 14.76
CA SER A 136 -8.12 -0.33 15.01
C SER A 136 -8.57 1.11 14.74
N LEU A 137 -9.49 1.31 13.79
CA LEU A 137 -10.05 2.62 13.46
C LEU A 137 -11.04 3.08 14.54
N LEU A 138 -11.84 2.15 15.08
CA LEU A 138 -12.77 2.45 16.16
C LEU A 138 -12.03 2.85 17.43
N LEU A 139 -11.08 2.02 17.86
CA LEU A 139 -10.28 2.22 19.08
C LEU A 139 -8.96 1.46 19.01
N VAL A 140 -7.86 2.08 19.45
CA VAL A 140 -6.50 1.50 19.36
C VAL A 140 -6.37 0.20 20.17
N VAL A 141 -6.81 0.20 21.44
CA VAL A 141 -6.66 -0.96 22.35
C VAL A 141 -7.41 -2.21 21.86
N PRO A 142 -8.72 -2.18 21.57
CA PRO A 142 -9.40 -3.37 21.04
C PRO A 142 -8.91 -3.75 19.64
N GLY A 143 -8.41 -2.80 18.84
CA GLY A 143 -7.73 -3.08 17.57
C GLY A 143 -6.53 -4.02 17.74
N ILE A 144 -5.67 -3.74 18.71
CA ILE A 144 -4.51 -4.60 19.02
C ILE A 144 -4.97 -5.98 19.48
N VAL A 145 -5.93 -6.06 20.41
CA VAL A 145 -6.46 -7.35 20.89
C VAL A 145 -7.04 -8.18 19.75
N LYS A 146 -7.76 -7.54 18.82
CA LYS A 146 -8.34 -8.22 17.64
C LYS A 146 -7.30 -8.62 16.60
N HIS A 147 -6.22 -7.86 16.46
CA HIS A 147 -5.09 -8.25 15.62
C HIS A 147 -4.51 -9.60 16.08
N TYR A 148 -4.26 -9.75 17.38
CA TYR A 148 -3.76 -11.02 17.95
C TYR A 148 -4.79 -12.15 17.88
N GLU A 149 -6.08 -11.86 18.07
CA GLU A 149 -7.15 -12.87 17.92
C GLU A 149 -7.21 -13.46 16.50
N TYR A 150 -6.88 -12.66 15.47
CA TYR A 150 -6.91 -13.08 14.06
C TYR A 150 -5.52 -13.41 13.50
N LEU A 151 -4.51 -13.56 14.36
CA LEU A 151 -3.15 -13.88 13.98
C LEU A 151 -3.02 -15.25 13.31
N MET A 152 -3.85 -16.22 13.72
CA MET A 152 -3.78 -17.62 13.28
C MET A 152 -4.60 -17.92 12.01
N VAL A 153 -5.61 -17.10 11.71
CA VAL A 153 -6.43 -17.19 10.48
C VAL A 153 -5.61 -17.48 9.21
N PRO A 154 -4.54 -16.73 8.90
CA PRO A 154 -3.77 -16.97 7.69
C PRO A 154 -3.11 -18.35 7.63
N TYR A 155 -2.66 -18.88 8.78
CA TYR A 155 -2.04 -20.19 8.89
C TYR A 155 -3.07 -21.32 8.73
N ILE A 156 -4.26 -21.16 9.31
CA ILE A 156 -5.37 -22.12 9.20
C ILE A 156 -5.81 -22.28 7.73
N ILE A 157 -6.02 -21.16 7.04
CA ILE A 157 -6.41 -21.16 5.61
C ILE A 157 -5.28 -21.67 4.72
N ALA A 158 -4.02 -21.49 5.11
CA ALA A 158 -2.88 -22.01 4.37
C ALA A 158 -2.81 -23.55 4.38
N GLU A 159 -3.27 -24.18 5.46
CA GLU A 159 -3.38 -25.64 5.55
C GLU A 159 -4.70 -26.16 4.97
N ASN A 160 -5.82 -25.49 5.28
CA ASN A 160 -7.17 -25.87 4.87
C ASN A 160 -7.81 -24.77 3.99
N PRO A 161 -7.43 -24.65 2.71
CA PRO A 161 -7.91 -23.56 1.83
C PRO A 161 -9.41 -23.63 1.50
N ALA A 162 -10.06 -24.78 1.73
CA ALA A 162 -11.49 -24.98 1.54
C ALA A 162 -12.35 -24.62 2.76
N MET A 163 -11.74 -24.35 3.92
CA MET A 163 -12.46 -24.04 5.17
C MET A 163 -13.19 -22.70 5.06
N ASP A 164 -14.41 -22.62 5.60
CA ASP A 164 -15.17 -21.36 5.57
C ASP A 164 -14.48 -20.28 6.42
N TYR A 165 -14.59 -19.02 5.99
CA TYR A 165 -13.99 -17.90 6.70
C TYR A 165 -14.50 -17.80 8.15
N LYS A 166 -15.77 -18.09 8.43
CA LYS A 166 -16.30 -18.00 9.80
C LYS A 166 -15.64 -19.01 10.71
N GLU A 167 -15.46 -20.23 10.21
CA GLU A 167 -14.83 -21.33 10.95
C GLU A 167 -13.35 -21.00 11.22
N ALA A 168 -12.61 -20.52 10.22
CA ALA A 168 -11.22 -20.11 10.39
C ALA A 168 -11.04 -19.03 11.46
N PHE A 169 -11.96 -18.05 11.52
CA PHE A 169 -11.94 -17.02 12.57
C PHE A 169 -12.31 -17.55 13.94
N GLN A 170 -13.27 -18.46 14.04
CA GLN A 170 -13.65 -19.10 15.31
C GLN A 170 -12.50 -19.94 15.87
N ILE A 171 -11.87 -20.76 15.04
CA ILE A 171 -10.71 -21.57 15.42
C ILE A 171 -9.55 -20.66 15.84
N SER A 172 -9.22 -19.63 15.05
CA SER A 172 -8.17 -18.66 15.42
C SER A 172 -8.45 -18.00 16.77
N LYS A 173 -9.71 -17.61 17.03
CA LYS A 173 -10.11 -17.01 18.30
C LYS A 173 -9.91 -17.96 19.47
N GLN A 174 -10.27 -19.24 19.31
CA GLN A 174 -10.12 -20.26 20.35
C GLN A 174 -8.65 -20.61 20.60
N MET A 175 -7.86 -20.78 19.53
CA MET A 175 -6.41 -21.03 19.62
C MET A 175 -5.66 -19.89 20.33
N MET A 176 -6.15 -18.66 20.18
CA MET A 176 -5.55 -17.47 20.80
C MET A 176 -6.15 -17.11 22.15
N ASP A 177 -7.16 -17.83 22.64
CA ASP A 177 -7.77 -17.52 23.93
C ASP A 177 -6.80 -17.88 25.07
N GLY A 178 -6.53 -16.92 25.96
CA GLY A 178 -5.47 -17.03 26.98
C GLY A 178 -4.04 -16.77 26.46
N GLU A 179 -3.76 -16.98 25.17
CA GLU A 179 -2.40 -16.82 24.59
C GLU A 179 -2.13 -15.43 23.97
N LYS A 180 -3.13 -14.53 23.94
CA LYS A 180 -2.97 -13.19 23.32
C LYS A 180 -1.87 -12.36 23.97
N MET A 181 -1.74 -12.47 25.30
CA MET A 181 -0.74 -11.71 26.05
C MET A 181 0.67 -12.23 25.76
N GLU A 182 0.85 -13.55 25.71
CA GLU A 182 2.12 -14.17 25.33
C GLU A 182 2.52 -13.81 23.91
N ALA A 183 1.57 -13.78 22.96
CA ALA A 183 1.82 -13.32 21.60
C ALA A 183 2.26 -11.84 21.54
N PHE A 184 1.69 -10.98 22.40
CA PHE A 184 2.08 -9.58 22.51
C PHE A 184 3.48 -9.43 23.10
N ILE A 185 3.82 -10.20 24.14
CA ILE A 185 5.15 -10.22 24.73
C ILE A 185 6.19 -10.72 23.71
N MET A 186 5.83 -11.73 22.92
CA MET A 186 6.64 -12.23 21.82
C MET A 186 6.91 -11.13 20.79
N ASP A 187 5.89 -10.38 20.37
CA ASP A 187 6.08 -9.25 19.44
C ASP A 187 6.93 -8.13 20.04
N LEU A 188 6.75 -7.81 21.32
CA LEU A 188 7.60 -6.86 22.06
C LEU A 188 9.07 -7.31 22.11
N SER A 189 9.34 -8.62 22.19
CA SER A 189 10.72 -9.13 22.14
C SER A 189 11.40 -8.84 20.79
N PHE A 190 10.62 -8.73 19.71
CA PHE A 190 11.11 -8.36 18.38
C PHE A 190 11.25 -6.85 18.17
N LEU A 191 10.69 -6.02 19.05
CA LEU A 191 10.77 -4.55 18.95
C LEU A 191 12.22 -4.04 18.93
N GLY A 192 13.12 -4.68 19.68
CA GLY A 192 14.55 -4.38 19.64
C GLY A 192 15.19 -4.66 18.28
N TRP A 193 14.79 -5.76 17.63
CA TRP A 193 15.25 -6.11 16.29
C TRP A 193 14.69 -5.18 15.20
N TYR A 194 13.47 -4.71 15.36
CA TYR A 194 12.88 -3.70 14.47
C TYR A 194 13.60 -2.35 14.62
N LEU A 195 13.96 -1.92 15.83
CA LEU A 195 14.75 -0.72 16.06
C LEU A 195 16.14 -0.83 15.42
N LEU A 196 16.80 -1.98 15.58
CA LEU A 196 18.10 -2.25 14.95
C LEU A 196 18.00 -2.28 13.42
N SER A 197 16.87 -2.77 12.91
CA SER A 197 16.57 -2.73 11.48
C SER A 197 16.37 -1.32 10.96
N ALA A 198 15.75 -0.43 11.73
CA ALA A 198 15.61 0.98 11.36
C ALA A 198 16.99 1.67 11.24
N VAL A 199 17.93 1.34 12.13
CA VAL A 199 19.32 1.86 12.09
C VAL A 199 20.08 1.36 10.85
N THR A 200 19.80 0.14 10.40
CA THR A 200 20.43 -0.46 9.20
C THR A 200 19.68 -0.14 7.88
N CYS A 201 18.86 0.92 7.87
CA CYS A 201 18.02 1.31 6.73
C CYS A 201 17.10 0.18 6.20
N GLY A 202 16.68 -0.74 7.07
CA GLY A 202 15.76 -1.83 6.73
C GLY A 202 16.41 -3.06 6.10
N LEU A 203 17.74 -3.06 5.88
CA LEU A 203 18.44 -4.24 5.37
C LEU A 203 18.29 -5.44 6.31
N LEU A 204 18.52 -5.23 7.61
CA LEU A 204 18.38 -6.30 8.60
C LEU A 204 16.94 -6.83 8.66
N ALA A 205 15.93 -5.96 8.47
CA ALA A 205 14.54 -6.38 8.45
C ALA A 205 14.25 -7.36 7.31
N ILE A 206 14.75 -7.05 6.10
CA ILE A 206 14.49 -7.86 4.91
C ILE A 206 15.25 -9.19 4.97
N PHE A 207 16.52 -9.17 5.39
CA PHE A 207 17.39 -10.35 5.32
C PHE A 207 17.27 -11.28 6.53
N TYR A 208 16.93 -10.76 7.72
CA TYR A 208 16.98 -11.55 8.95
C TYR A 208 15.71 -11.44 9.79
N VAL A 209 15.26 -10.24 10.13
CA VAL A 209 14.17 -10.09 11.12
C VAL A 209 12.85 -10.61 10.57
N ASN A 210 12.45 -10.26 9.34
CA ASN A 210 11.20 -10.75 8.76
C ASN A 210 11.13 -12.28 8.67
N PRO A 211 12.10 -12.99 8.04
CA PRO A 211 12.02 -14.45 7.98
C PRO A 211 12.09 -15.09 9.38
N TYR A 212 12.85 -14.50 10.32
CA TYR A 212 12.92 -14.99 11.69
C TYR A 212 11.59 -14.83 12.43
N VAL A 213 10.97 -13.65 12.37
CA VAL A 213 9.66 -13.37 12.97
C VAL A 213 8.58 -14.30 12.39
N GLN A 214 8.53 -14.46 11.08
CA GLN A 214 7.56 -15.35 10.43
C GLN A 214 7.77 -16.81 10.84
N ALA A 215 9.02 -17.26 10.97
CA ALA A 215 9.33 -18.60 11.47
C ALA A 215 8.87 -18.79 12.93
N SER A 216 9.12 -17.81 13.82
CA SER A 216 8.68 -17.88 15.22
C SER A 216 7.15 -17.92 15.36
N PHE A 217 6.42 -17.10 14.59
CA PHE A 217 4.96 -17.15 14.60
C PHE A 217 4.40 -18.43 13.99
N ALA A 218 5.07 -19.03 13.01
CA ALA A 218 4.70 -20.33 12.49
C ALA A 218 4.89 -21.44 13.55
N GLU A 219 5.95 -21.40 14.35
CA GLU A 219 6.16 -22.34 15.46
C GLU A 219 5.09 -22.18 16.54
N MET A 220 4.76 -20.94 16.90
CA MET A 220 3.65 -20.63 17.79
C MET A 220 2.32 -21.20 17.27
N TYR A 221 2.07 -21.10 15.97
CA TYR A 221 0.90 -21.71 15.34
C TYR A 221 0.89 -23.24 15.51
N THR A 222 2.01 -23.92 15.23
CA THR A 222 2.13 -25.37 15.38
C THR A 222 1.88 -25.81 16.83
N PHE A 223 2.42 -25.07 17.80
CA PHE A 223 2.18 -25.32 19.22
C PHE A 223 0.69 -25.15 19.59
N ASN A 224 0.08 -24.02 19.21
CA ASN A 224 -1.33 -23.75 19.48
C ASN A 224 -2.26 -24.76 18.79
N LYS A 225 -1.88 -25.22 17.60
CA LYS A 225 -2.57 -26.28 16.87
C LYS A 225 -2.49 -27.62 17.61
N GLN A 226 -1.32 -28.00 18.13
CA GLN A 226 -1.19 -29.23 18.93
C GLN A 226 -2.04 -29.16 20.20
N LYS A 227 -2.04 -28.02 20.89
CA LYS A 227 -2.92 -27.77 22.06
C LYS A 227 -4.39 -27.89 21.67
N ALA A 228 -4.79 -27.29 20.55
CA ALA A 228 -6.16 -27.37 20.04
C ALA A 228 -6.60 -28.81 19.70
N TYR A 229 -5.69 -29.66 19.20
CA TYR A 229 -5.98 -31.08 19.00
C TYR A 229 -6.16 -31.84 20.32
N GLN A 230 -5.37 -31.52 21.34
CA GLN A 230 -5.49 -32.12 22.68
C GLN A 230 -6.82 -31.72 23.35
N ASP A 231 -7.23 -30.46 23.16
CA ASP A 231 -8.49 -29.92 23.67
C ASP A 231 -9.72 -30.41 22.86
N GLY A 232 -9.50 -31.03 21.69
CA GLY A 232 -10.52 -31.76 20.93
C GLY A 232 -11.52 -30.93 20.12
N TYR A 233 -11.28 -29.63 19.95
CA TYR A 233 -12.16 -28.74 19.17
C TYR A 233 -11.72 -28.57 17.70
N ILE A 234 -10.54 -29.06 17.32
CA ILE A 234 -10.14 -29.27 15.93
C ILE A 234 -9.93 -30.77 15.68
N ARG A 235 -10.28 -31.24 14.48
CA ARG A 235 -10.19 -32.66 14.07
C ARG A 235 -9.21 -32.87 12.95
#